data_AF-A0A9X1D7G2-F1
#
_entry.id   AF-A0A9X1D7G2-F1
#
_cell.length_a   1.000
_cell.length_b   1.000
_cell.length_c   1.000
_cell.angle_alpha   90.00
_cell.angle_beta   90.00
_cell.angle_gamma   90.00
#
_symmetry.space_group_name_H-M   'P 1'
#
loop_
_entity.id
_entity.type
_entity.pdbx_description
1 polymer ?
#
loop_
_entity_poly.entity_id
_entity_poly.type
_entity_poly.pdbx_seq_one_letter_code
_entity_poly.pdbx_strand_id
1 'polypeptide(L)'
;MTASQLIKRHIKPLLTRHTDLEIIGRWLVMKPIRHVLRGVVILTRNHDEYFVPKWAVTHFCEPVGNFPLNWGDRIDRETPGLFTWDSDGALQLVKQLERDILPIFRSIQTFDDLVAYVETKPLPYRRFEIDELRGACLHAARGDLETARAKLDDLRNGRSLWCIPGFAEAEVAAVVDGLGPALDKGDRLAIARQLATWEEARMAKLPKGFARIWEPTPFPVEQQI
;
A
#
# COMPACT_ATOMS: atom_id res chain seq x y z
N MET A 1 -18.89 22.95 4.55
CA MET A 1 -17.63 22.44 5.13
C MET A 1 -17.16 21.32 4.22
N THR A 2 -15.87 21.20 3.91
CA THR A 2 -15.38 20.16 2.99
C THR A 2 -15.12 18.84 3.71
N ALA A 3 -15.20 17.71 2.99
CA ALA A 3 -14.75 16.39 3.45
C ALA A 3 -13.46 16.43 4.28
N SER A 4 -12.40 17.10 3.80
CA SER A 4 -11.11 17.18 4.50
C SER A 4 -11.18 17.99 5.80
N GLN A 5 -12.06 18.99 5.88
CA GLN A 5 -12.33 19.74 7.12
C GLN A 5 -13.12 18.89 8.13
N LEU A 6 -14.11 18.12 7.67
CA LEU A 6 -14.87 17.18 8.50
C LEU A 6 -13.95 16.09 9.06
N ILE A 7 -13.19 15.40 8.19
CA ILE A 7 -12.16 14.42 8.60
C ILE A 7 -11.23 15.02 9.66
N LYS A 8 -10.66 16.21 9.41
CA LYS A 8 -9.74 16.86 10.36
C LYS A 8 -10.42 17.20 11.69
N ARG A 9 -11.68 17.64 11.68
CA ARG A 9 -12.45 17.95 12.91
C ARG A 9 -12.66 16.70 13.76
N HIS A 10 -13.14 15.61 13.16
CA HIS A 10 -13.58 14.41 13.86
C HIS A 10 -12.42 13.47 14.23
N ILE A 11 -11.34 13.44 13.45
CA ILE A 11 -10.15 12.59 13.70
C ILE A 11 -9.08 13.30 14.56
N LYS A 12 -9.17 14.62 14.80
CA LYS A 12 -8.23 15.36 15.69
C LYS A 12 -7.99 14.71 17.07
N PRO A 13 -8.99 14.16 17.78
CA PRO A 13 -8.76 13.49 19.06
C PRO A 13 -7.85 12.27 18.96
N LEU A 14 -7.91 11.53 17.83
CA LEU A 14 -7.03 10.40 17.56
C LEU A 14 -5.58 10.86 17.38
N LEU A 15 -5.34 11.90 16.56
CA LEU A 15 -3.99 12.45 16.34
C LEU A 15 -3.33 12.98 17.63
N THR A 16 -4.13 13.38 18.63
CA THR A 16 -3.60 13.85 19.92
C THR A 16 -3.11 12.69 20.80
N ARG A 17 -3.59 11.46 20.56
CA ARG A 17 -3.20 10.24 21.28
C ARG A 17 -2.13 9.41 20.56
N HIS A 18 -2.00 9.56 19.24
CA HIS A 18 -1.15 8.74 18.38
C HIS A 18 -0.27 9.64 17.51
N THR A 19 0.94 9.95 18.00
CA THR A 19 1.92 10.85 17.35
C THR A 19 2.53 10.26 16.07
N ASP A 20 2.41 8.95 15.90
CA ASP A 20 2.76 8.19 14.71
C ASP A 20 1.76 8.38 13.55
N LEU A 21 0.69 9.16 13.72
CA LEU A 21 -0.31 9.41 12.67
C LEU A 21 -0.25 10.82 12.08
N GLU A 22 -0.64 10.96 10.82
CA GLU A 22 -0.86 12.27 10.17
C GLU A 22 -2.06 12.25 9.21
N ILE A 23 -2.78 13.38 9.11
CA ILE A 23 -3.85 13.56 8.12
C ILE A 23 -3.32 14.30 6.89
N ILE A 24 -3.41 13.66 5.72
CA ILE A 24 -3.02 14.23 4.43
C ILE A 24 -4.24 14.20 3.49
N GLY A 25 -4.96 15.32 3.45
CA GLY A 25 -6.19 15.44 2.67
C GLY A 25 -7.31 14.54 3.21
N ARG A 26 -7.59 13.44 2.51
CA ARG A 26 -8.56 12.40 2.92
C ARG A 26 -7.93 11.17 3.57
N TRP A 27 -6.61 11.16 3.71
CA TRP A 27 -5.84 10.05 4.28
C TRP A 27 -5.52 10.30 5.74
N LEU A 28 -5.61 9.25 6.55
CA LEU A 28 -4.94 9.09 7.84
C LEU A 28 -3.80 8.08 7.64
N VAL A 29 -2.55 8.50 7.79
CA VAL A 29 -1.36 7.69 7.43
C VAL A 29 -0.47 7.49 8.63
N MET A 30 0.12 6.29 8.77
CA MET A 30 1.14 6.00 9.79
C MET A 30 2.54 6.34 9.30
N LYS A 31 3.27 7.07 10.14
CA LYS A 31 4.60 7.61 9.91
C LYS A 31 5.69 6.78 10.61
N PRO A 32 6.92 6.77 10.09
CA PRO A 32 7.29 7.24 8.76
C PRO A 32 6.89 6.24 7.68
N ILE A 33 6.61 6.73 6.48
CA ILE A 33 6.53 5.90 5.27
C ILE A 33 7.98 5.60 4.87
N ARG A 34 8.32 4.33 4.72
CA ARG A 34 9.57 3.91 4.06
C ARG A 34 9.17 3.21 2.78
N HIS A 35 9.49 1.93 2.64
CA HIS A 35 8.97 1.12 1.55
C HIS A 35 7.50 0.70 1.72
N VAL A 36 6.98 0.69 2.95
CA VAL A 36 5.61 0.28 3.27
C VAL A 36 4.77 1.48 3.72
N LEU A 37 3.65 1.68 3.04
CA LEU A 37 2.56 2.57 3.46
C LEU A 37 1.58 1.79 4.33
N ARG A 38 1.16 2.39 5.45
CA ARG A 38 -0.06 1.98 6.17
C ARG A 38 -0.98 3.18 6.34
N GLY A 39 -2.22 3.08 5.90
CA GLY A 39 -3.13 4.22 5.94
C GLY A 39 -4.60 3.90 5.70
N VAL A 40 -5.45 4.84 6.09
CA VAL A 40 -6.89 4.81 5.90
C VAL A 40 -7.30 5.97 5.02
N VAL A 41 -7.95 5.69 3.89
CA VAL A 41 -8.63 6.71 3.09
C VAL A 41 -10.08 6.80 3.53
N ILE A 42 -10.56 8.03 3.77
CA ILE A 42 -11.95 8.28 4.10
C ILE A 42 -12.62 8.86 2.86
N LEU A 43 -13.41 8.03 2.17
CA LEU A 43 -14.11 8.41 0.95
C LEU A 43 -15.50 8.93 1.32
N THR A 44 -15.77 10.21 1.05
CA THR A 44 -17.11 10.76 1.22
C THR A 44 -18.00 10.51 0.00
N ARG A 45 -19.32 10.44 0.25
CA ARG A 45 -20.38 10.23 -0.74
C ARG A 45 -21.53 11.20 -0.46
N ASN A 46 -22.47 11.31 -1.41
CA ASN A 46 -23.67 12.17 -1.34
C ASN A 46 -23.42 13.51 -0.63
N HIS A 47 -22.64 14.40 -1.26
CA HIS A 47 -22.35 15.74 -0.71
C HIS A 47 -21.80 15.77 0.73
N ASP A 48 -21.04 14.74 1.11
CA ASP A 48 -20.46 14.52 2.43
C ASP A 48 -21.47 14.13 3.53
N GLU A 49 -22.70 13.69 3.20
CA GLU A 49 -23.67 13.11 4.15
C GLU A 49 -23.11 11.91 4.92
N TYR A 50 -22.41 11.03 4.21
CA TYR A 50 -21.81 9.82 4.76
C TYR A 50 -20.41 9.57 4.20
N PHE A 51 -19.65 8.74 4.91
CA PHE A 51 -18.31 8.32 4.52
C PHE A 51 -18.13 6.80 4.52
N VAL A 52 -17.12 6.36 3.79
CA VAL A 52 -16.70 4.96 3.70
C VAL A 52 -15.20 4.93 3.99
N PRO A 53 -14.78 4.52 5.21
CA PRO A 53 -13.38 4.33 5.51
C PRO A 53 -12.90 3.04 4.83
N LYS A 54 -11.74 3.11 4.18
CA LYS A 54 -11.00 1.94 3.71
C LYS A 54 -9.58 2.02 4.22
N TRP A 55 -9.11 0.99 4.92
CA TRP A 55 -7.71 0.88 5.31
C TRP A 55 -6.96 0.04 4.28
N ALA A 56 -5.66 0.29 4.13
CA ALA A 56 -4.77 -0.46 3.27
C ALA A 56 -3.35 -0.48 3.85
N VAL A 57 -2.62 -1.53 3.52
CA VAL A 57 -1.17 -1.64 3.76
C VAL A 57 -0.57 -2.06 2.42
N THR A 58 0.42 -1.35 1.91
CA THR A 58 0.95 -1.56 0.55
C THR A 58 2.39 -1.07 0.41
N HIS A 59 3.05 -1.37 -0.70
CA HIS A 59 4.39 -0.88 -1.04
C HIS A 59 4.40 -0.04 -2.32
N PHE A 60 5.51 0.66 -2.57
CA PHE A 60 5.65 1.58 -3.71
C PHE A 60 6.73 1.19 -4.73
N CYS A 61 7.49 0.12 -4.48
CA CYS A 61 8.54 -0.38 -5.36
C CYS A 61 8.02 -1.13 -6.61
N GLU A 62 7.00 -0.60 -7.29
CA GLU A 62 6.35 -1.18 -8.48
C GLU A 62 6.07 -0.10 -9.55
N PRO A 63 5.97 -0.45 -10.85
CA PRO A 63 5.63 0.51 -11.90
C PRO A 63 4.37 1.33 -11.60
N VAL A 64 4.34 2.57 -12.12
CA VAL A 64 3.43 3.60 -11.59
C VAL A 64 2.05 3.59 -12.27
N GLY A 65 1.28 2.52 -12.04
CA GLY A 65 -0.13 2.38 -12.39
C GLY A 65 -1.09 3.10 -11.42
N ASN A 66 -2.36 2.67 -11.37
CA ASN A 66 -3.35 3.16 -10.40
C ASN A 66 -2.87 2.96 -8.95
N PHE A 67 -3.30 3.82 -8.01
CA PHE A 67 -2.95 3.67 -6.59
C PHE A 67 -3.69 2.45 -5.99
N PRO A 68 -2.98 1.41 -5.52
CA PRO A 68 -3.61 0.23 -4.97
C PRO A 68 -3.97 0.42 -3.49
N LEU A 69 -5.26 0.43 -3.17
CA LEU A 69 -5.78 0.19 -1.82
C LEU A 69 -5.75 -1.33 -1.52
N ASN A 70 -4.58 -1.94 -1.69
CA ASN A 70 -4.39 -3.39 -1.61
C ASN A 70 -4.19 -3.88 -0.17
N TRP A 71 -4.38 -5.19 0.00
CA TRP A 71 -4.22 -5.95 1.25
C TRP A 71 -4.95 -5.34 2.47
N GLY A 72 -5.98 -4.55 2.13
CA GLY A 72 -6.81 -3.72 2.98
C GLY A 72 -8.25 -4.20 3.04
N ASP A 73 -9.10 -3.46 3.73
CA ASP A 73 -10.55 -3.68 3.69
C ASP A 73 -11.35 -2.39 3.97
N ARG A 74 -12.66 -2.45 3.76
CA ARG A 74 -13.61 -1.46 4.28
C ARG A 74 -13.67 -1.60 5.80
N ILE A 75 -13.68 -0.48 6.51
CA ILE A 75 -14.11 -0.48 7.91
C ILE A 75 -15.63 -0.40 7.88
N ASP A 76 -16.29 -1.42 8.42
CA ASP A 76 -17.75 -1.47 8.53
C ASP A 76 -18.23 -0.98 9.90
N ARG A 77 -19.40 -0.35 9.89
CA ARG A 77 -20.07 0.13 11.11
C ARG A 77 -20.65 -1.07 11.87
N GLU A 78 -20.42 -1.14 13.17
CA GLU A 78 -20.87 -2.30 13.99
C GLU A 78 -22.39 -2.28 14.22
N THR A 79 -23.03 -1.12 14.01
CA THR A 79 -24.48 -0.95 14.02
C THR A 79 -25.01 -0.79 12.59
N PRO A 80 -26.23 -1.28 12.27
CA PRO A 80 -26.82 -1.13 10.95
C PRO A 80 -26.78 0.31 10.41
N GLY A 81 -26.44 0.46 9.13
CA GLY A 81 -26.39 1.74 8.43
C GLY A 81 -24.99 2.14 7.96
N LEU A 82 -24.85 3.40 7.58
CA LEU A 82 -23.60 3.98 7.06
C LEU A 82 -22.89 4.80 8.14
N PHE A 83 -21.60 5.11 7.93
CA PHE A 83 -20.90 6.07 8.76
C PHE A 83 -21.29 7.50 8.40
N THR A 84 -21.77 8.23 9.40
CA THR A 84 -22.21 9.63 9.32
C THR A 84 -21.28 10.52 10.16
N TRP A 85 -21.23 11.82 9.86
CA TRP A 85 -20.43 12.81 10.61
C TRP A 85 -21.11 13.31 11.90
N ASP A 86 -22.10 12.59 12.42
CA ASP A 86 -22.60 12.81 13.77
C ASP A 86 -21.54 12.42 14.83
N SER A 87 -21.86 12.64 16.10
CA SER A 87 -20.98 12.29 17.22
C SER A 87 -20.64 10.80 17.25
N ASP A 88 -21.59 9.95 16.86
CA ASP A 88 -21.59 8.53 17.20
C ASP A 88 -20.86 7.74 16.11
N GLY A 89 -21.17 7.98 14.84
CA GLY A 89 -20.46 7.39 13.70
C GLY A 89 -18.99 7.81 13.66
N ALA A 90 -18.69 9.07 13.94
CA ALA A 90 -17.31 9.56 14.03
C ALA A 90 -16.53 8.95 15.21
N LEU A 91 -17.15 8.89 16.40
CA LEU A 91 -16.54 8.28 17.59
C LEU A 91 -16.36 6.76 17.42
N GLN A 92 -17.31 6.10 16.77
CA GLN A 92 -17.24 4.67 16.45
C GLN A 92 -16.07 4.38 15.52
N LEU A 93 -15.90 5.15 14.43
CA LEU A 93 -14.72 5.03 13.57
C LEU A 93 -13.42 5.17 14.37
N VAL A 94 -13.31 6.19 15.23
CA VAL A 94 -12.12 6.41 16.06
C VAL A 94 -11.82 5.20 16.97
N LYS A 95 -12.84 4.62 17.61
CA LYS A 95 -12.70 3.42 18.44
C LYS A 95 -12.26 2.20 17.63
N GLN A 96 -12.85 1.96 16.46
CA GLN A 96 -12.48 0.83 15.59
C GLN A 96 -11.06 1.00 15.02
N LEU A 97 -10.64 2.23 14.68
CA LEU A 97 -9.25 2.50 14.30
C LEU A 97 -8.28 2.11 15.42
N GLU A 98 -8.53 2.55 16.65
CA GLU A 98 -7.66 2.27 17.80
C GLU A 98 -7.62 0.78 18.19
N ARG A 99 -8.77 0.10 18.11
CA ARG A 99 -8.92 -1.30 18.51
C ARG A 99 -8.42 -2.28 17.44
N ASP A 100 -8.77 -2.05 16.18
CA ASP A 100 -8.65 -3.06 15.12
C ASP A 100 -7.52 -2.75 14.12
N ILE A 101 -7.33 -1.48 13.76
CA ILE A 101 -6.48 -1.08 12.61
C ILE A 101 -5.09 -0.62 13.02
N LEU A 102 -4.96 0.21 14.06
CA LEU A 102 -3.66 0.69 14.52
C LEU A 102 -2.72 -0.42 15.02
N PRO A 103 -3.18 -1.50 15.68
CA PRO A 103 -2.32 -2.64 16.01
C PRO A 103 -1.73 -3.29 14.76
N ILE A 104 -2.54 -3.53 13.72
CA ILE A 104 -2.11 -4.09 12.44
C ILE A 104 -1.07 -3.20 11.78
N PHE A 105 -1.31 -1.88 11.75
CA PHE A 105 -0.36 -0.93 11.17
C PHE A 105 0.98 -0.93 11.92
N ARG A 106 0.96 -1.05 13.25
CA ARG A 106 2.20 -1.10 14.05
C ARG A 106 2.98 -2.40 13.87
N SER A 107 2.29 -3.53 13.68
CA SER A 107 2.94 -4.82 13.41
C SER A 107 3.59 -4.93 12.02
N ILE A 108 3.37 -3.97 11.11
CA ILE A 108 3.91 -4.03 9.75
C ILE A 108 4.86 -2.85 9.52
N GLN A 109 6.17 -3.11 9.53
CA GLN A 109 7.22 -2.10 9.32
C GLN A 109 8.10 -2.41 8.09
N THR A 110 8.22 -3.69 7.75
CA THR A 110 9.10 -4.22 6.70
C THR A 110 8.30 -4.96 5.61
N PHE A 111 9.00 -5.33 4.52
CA PHE A 111 8.42 -6.22 3.51
C PHE A 111 8.12 -7.62 4.06
N ASP A 112 8.93 -8.14 4.98
CA ASP A 112 8.70 -9.46 5.57
C ASP A 112 7.46 -9.46 6.46
N ASP A 113 7.25 -8.40 7.26
CA ASP A 113 6.01 -8.24 8.03
C ASP A 113 4.77 -8.15 7.11
N LEU A 114 4.91 -7.49 5.95
CA LEU A 114 3.82 -7.37 4.97
C LEU A 114 3.49 -8.74 4.35
N VAL A 115 4.49 -9.52 3.96
CA VAL A 115 4.30 -10.87 3.42
C VAL A 115 3.66 -11.78 4.47
N ALA A 116 4.22 -11.83 5.68
CA ALA A 116 3.68 -12.61 6.80
C ALA A 116 2.22 -12.20 7.14
N TYR A 117 1.90 -10.90 7.06
CA TYR A 117 0.54 -10.41 7.25
C TYR A 117 -0.42 -10.89 6.15
N VAL A 118 -0.03 -10.79 4.87
CA VAL A 118 -0.88 -11.22 3.75
C VAL A 118 -1.16 -12.73 3.79
N GLU A 119 -0.20 -13.54 4.21
CA GLU A 119 -0.37 -14.99 4.42
C GLU A 119 -1.48 -15.34 5.42
N THR A 120 -1.87 -14.43 6.33
CA THR A 120 -2.99 -14.66 7.26
C THR A 120 -4.37 -14.48 6.64
N LYS A 121 -4.53 -13.64 5.60
CA LYS A 121 -5.84 -13.17 5.08
C LYS A 121 -6.60 -14.26 4.34
N PRO A 122 -7.89 -14.55 4.57
CA PRO A 122 -8.59 -15.68 3.93
C PRO A 122 -8.58 -15.62 2.39
N LEU A 123 -8.76 -16.75 1.71
CA LEU A 123 -9.01 -16.79 0.26
C LEU A 123 -10.36 -16.11 -0.06
N PRO A 124 -10.48 -15.31 -1.14
CA PRO A 124 -9.49 -15.05 -2.21
C PRO A 124 -8.46 -13.95 -1.89
N TYR A 125 -8.59 -13.21 -0.78
CA TYR A 125 -7.65 -12.15 -0.39
C TYR A 125 -6.19 -12.63 -0.23
N ARG A 126 -5.98 -13.92 0.08
CA ARG A 126 -4.66 -14.61 0.09
C ARG A 126 -4.11 -14.99 -1.30
N ARG A 127 -4.95 -15.10 -2.33
CA ARG A 127 -4.60 -15.65 -3.67
C ARG A 127 -5.18 -14.80 -4.80
N PHE A 128 -4.61 -13.61 -4.94
CA PHE A 128 -3.70 -13.39 -6.07
C PHE A 128 -2.27 -13.43 -5.47
N GLU A 129 -1.26 -13.91 -6.19
CA GLU A 129 0.06 -14.29 -5.64
C GLU A 129 0.96 -13.08 -5.23
N ILE A 130 0.51 -12.25 -4.30
CA ILE A 130 1.25 -11.15 -3.64
C ILE A 130 2.19 -10.33 -4.57
N ASP A 131 1.90 -9.99 -5.82
CA ASP A 131 0.70 -10.14 -6.66
C ASP A 131 1.19 -10.25 -8.13
N GLU A 132 1.81 -11.39 -8.46
CA GLU A 132 2.59 -11.75 -9.67
C GLU A 132 3.48 -10.63 -10.25
N LEU A 133 2.87 -9.71 -11.00
CA LEU A 133 3.44 -8.42 -11.41
C LEU A 133 4.14 -7.72 -10.25
N ARG A 134 3.43 -7.57 -9.12
CA ARG A 134 3.96 -6.98 -7.88
C ARG A 134 4.88 -7.95 -7.14
N GLY A 135 4.64 -9.25 -7.29
CA GLY A 135 5.40 -10.32 -6.65
C GLY A 135 6.86 -10.30 -7.10
N ALA A 136 7.10 -10.22 -8.41
CA ALA A 136 8.45 -10.07 -8.97
C ALA A 136 9.19 -8.89 -8.33
N CYS A 137 8.53 -7.73 -8.18
CA CYS A 137 9.11 -6.54 -7.56
C CYS A 137 9.36 -6.70 -6.05
N LEU A 138 8.40 -7.26 -5.31
CA LEU A 138 8.47 -7.41 -3.85
C LEU A 138 9.50 -8.48 -3.42
N HIS A 139 9.56 -9.62 -4.13
CA HIS A 139 10.62 -10.61 -3.90
C HIS A 139 12.00 -10.05 -4.28
N ALA A 140 12.11 -9.31 -5.40
CA ALA A 140 13.36 -8.63 -5.77
C ALA A 140 13.80 -7.62 -4.70
N ALA A 141 12.87 -6.84 -4.13
CA ALA A 141 13.14 -5.88 -3.06
C ALA A 141 13.65 -6.54 -1.76
N ARG A 142 13.12 -7.72 -1.43
CA ARG A 142 13.55 -8.56 -0.29
C ARG A 142 14.89 -9.27 -0.54
N GLY A 143 15.39 -9.26 -1.77
CA GLY A 143 16.61 -9.97 -2.18
C GLY A 143 16.40 -11.47 -2.49
N ASP A 144 15.14 -11.91 -2.53
CA ASP A 144 14.72 -13.25 -2.97
C ASP A 144 14.69 -13.30 -4.51
N LEU A 145 15.90 -13.35 -5.08
CA LEU A 145 16.08 -13.27 -6.54
C LEU A 145 15.60 -14.53 -7.27
N GLU A 146 15.49 -15.67 -6.59
CA GLU A 146 14.99 -16.92 -7.18
C GLU A 146 13.49 -16.82 -7.42
N THR A 147 12.69 -16.52 -6.38
CA THR A 147 11.23 -16.34 -6.54
C THR A 147 10.92 -15.14 -7.46
N ALA A 148 11.70 -14.06 -7.40
CA ALA A 148 11.53 -12.92 -8.28
C ALA A 148 11.71 -13.28 -9.77
N ARG A 149 12.71 -14.13 -10.11
CA ARG A 149 12.92 -14.63 -11.48
C ARG A 149 11.81 -15.56 -11.92
N ALA A 150 11.33 -16.45 -11.05
CA ALA A 150 10.22 -17.35 -11.37
C ALA A 150 8.96 -16.55 -11.75
N LYS A 151 8.62 -15.51 -10.97
CA LYS A 151 7.49 -14.62 -11.27
C LYS A 151 7.71 -13.76 -12.51
N LEU A 152 8.94 -13.30 -12.75
CA LEU A 152 9.30 -12.63 -13.99
C LEU A 152 9.12 -13.54 -15.23
N ASP A 153 9.44 -14.83 -15.11
CA ASP A 153 9.24 -15.79 -16.20
C ASP A 153 7.75 -16.08 -16.44
N ASP A 154 6.91 -16.13 -15.41
CA ASP A 154 5.45 -16.22 -15.56
C ASP A 154 4.87 -15.04 -16.35
N LEU A 155 5.36 -13.81 -16.08
CA LEU A 155 5.00 -12.60 -16.82
C LEU A 155 5.49 -12.64 -18.28
N ARG A 156 6.77 -13.02 -18.51
CA ARG A 156 7.38 -13.13 -19.85
C ARG A 156 6.64 -14.11 -20.77
N ASN A 157 6.13 -15.20 -20.21
CA ASN A 157 5.48 -16.27 -20.96
C ASN A 157 3.94 -16.20 -20.95
N GLY A 158 3.35 -15.10 -20.45
CA GLY A 158 1.90 -14.93 -20.44
C GLY A 158 1.14 -15.90 -19.53
N ARG A 159 1.82 -16.50 -18.54
CA ARG A 159 1.21 -17.44 -17.58
C ARG A 159 0.48 -16.72 -16.44
N SER A 160 0.65 -15.40 -16.36
CA SER A 160 0.03 -14.51 -15.38
C SER A 160 -1.42 -14.16 -15.70
N LEU A 161 -2.24 -14.00 -14.67
CA LEU A 161 -3.54 -13.30 -14.79
C LEU A 161 -3.38 -11.81 -15.15
N TRP A 162 -2.19 -11.22 -14.91
CA TRP A 162 -1.87 -9.86 -15.36
C TRP A 162 -1.63 -9.75 -16.88
N CYS A 163 -1.39 -10.87 -17.56
CA CYS A 163 -1.16 -10.94 -19.01
C CYS A 163 -2.45 -11.12 -19.84
N ILE A 164 -3.63 -10.98 -19.23
CA ILE A 164 -4.90 -10.94 -19.97
C ILE A 164 -4.88 -9.73 -20.93
N PRO A 165 -5.12 -9.91 -22.24
CA PRO A 165 -5.08 -8.82 -23.21
C PRO A 165 -5.97 -7.63 -22.83
N GLY A 166 -5.42 -6.42 -22.95
CA GLY A 166 -6.07 -5.17 -22.58
C GLY A 166 -6.21 -4.92 -21.07
N PHE A 167 -5.68 -5.76 -20.19
CA PHE A 167 -5.80 -5.57 -18.74
C PHE A 167 -4.68 -4.71 -18.12
N ALA A 168 -3.42 -5.09 -18.32
CA ALA A 168 -2.27 -4.46 -17.67
C ALA A 168 -0.96 -4.56 -18.48
N GLU A 169 -1.06 -4.58 -19.82
CA GLU A 169 0.08 -4.79 -20.73
C GLU A 169 1.23 -3.80 -20.51
N ALA A 170 0.92 -2.53 -20.22
CA ALA A 170 1.91 -1.50 -19.97
C ALA A 170 2.67 -1.71 -18.65
N GLU A 171 1.97 -2.11 -17.59
CA GLU A 171 2.59 -2.45 -16.31
C GLU A 171 3.42 -3.74 -16.41
N VAL A 172 2.93 -4.77 -17.11
CA VAL A 172 3.67 -6.02 -17.36
C VAL A 172 4.97 -5.74 -18.11
N ALA A 173 4.91 -4.98 -19.22
CA ALA A 173 6.09 -4.56 -19.95
C ALA A 173 7.06 -3.76 -19.06
N ALA A 174 6.56 -2.83 -18.24
CA ALA A 174 7.40 -2.06 -17.33
C ALA A 174 8.14 -2.92 -16.29
N VAL A 175 7.54 -4.02 -15.79
CA VAL A 175 8.26 -4.98 -14.93
C VAL A 175 9.25 -5.81 -15.72
N VAL A 176 8.84 -6.39 -16.85
CA VAL A 176 9.67 -7.29 -17.66
C VAL A 176 10.91 -6.58 -18.22
N ASP A 177 10.74 -5.39 -18.79
CA ASP A 177 11.82 -4.62 -19.40
C ASP A 177 12.63 -3.86 -18.34
N GLY A 178 11.98 -3.39 -17.26
CA GLY A 178 12.60 -2.58 -16.22
C GLY A 178 13.44 -3.38 -15.22
N LEU A 179 12.93 -4.51 -14.71
CA LEU A 179 13.66 -5.37 -13.76
C LEU A 179 14.38 -6.53 -14.43
N GLY A 180 13.87 -7.03 -15.56
CA GLY A 180 14.34 -8.30 -16.14
C GLY A 180 15.85 -8.35 -16.42
N PRO A 181 16.44 -7.38 -17.13
CA PRO A 181 17.88 -7.39 -17.41
C PRO A 181 18.78 -7.38 -16.17
N ALA A 182 18.29 -6.86 -15.04
CA ALA A 182 19.01 -6.85 -13.77
C ALA A 182 18.82 -8.17 -13.00
N LEU A 183 17.59 -8.70 -12.98
CA LEU A 183 17.28 -10.02 -12.40
C LEU A 183 18.03 -11.15 -13.12
N ASP A 184 18.07 -11.15 -14.45
CA ASP A 184 18.77 -12.16 -15.25
C ASP A 184 20.28 -12.21 -14.89
N LYS A 185 20.90 -11.05 -14.64
CA LYS A 185 22.31 -10.93 -14.22
C LYS A 185 22.54 -11.15 -12.73
N GLY A 186 21.49 -11.09 -11.90
CA GLY A 186 21.60 -11.05 -10.45
C GLY A 186 22.19 -9.74 -9.92
N ASP A 187 22.09 -8.65 -10.68
CA ASP A 187 22.65 -7.35 -10.33
C ASP A 187 21.78 -6.66 -9.26
N ARG A 188 22.09 -6.95 -8.00
CA ARG A 188 21.41 -6.39 -6.81
C ARG A 188 21.37 -4.86 -6.81
N LEU A 189 22.43 -4.21 -7.32
CA LEU A 189 22.52 -2.75 -7.35
C LEU A 189 21.65 -2.14 -8.46
N ALA A 190 21.58 -2.76 -9.63
CA ALA A 190 20.65 -2.35 -10.68
C ALA A 190 19.18 -2.61 -10.27
N ILE A 191 18.89 -3.73 -9.60
CA ILE A 191 17.57 -4.03 -9.03
C ILE A 191 17.16 -2.92 -8.05
N ALA A 192 17.99 -2.60 -7.06
CA ALA A 192 17.69 -1.58 -6.07
C ALA A 192 17.42 -0.19 -6.69
N ARG A 193 18.24 0.22 -7.67
CA ARG A 193 18.05 1.49 -8.40
C ARG A 193 16.71 1.54 -9.15
N GLN A 194 16.30 0.45 -9.78
CA GLN A 194 15.02 0.38 -10.48
C GLN A 194 13.84 0.49 -9.50
N LEU A 195 13.90 -0.24 -8.38
CA LEU A 195 12.88 -0.21 -7.32
C LEU A 195 12.77 1.19 -6.68
N ALA A 196 13.90 1.85 -6.42
CA ALA A 196 13.96 3.23 -5.91
C ALA A 196 13.34 4.23 -6.91
N THR A 197 13.66 4.10 -8.20
CA THR A 197 13.09 4.95 -9.28
C THR A 197 11.56 4.86 -9.29
N TRP A 198 11.00 3.67 -9.09
CA TRP A 198 9.55 3.47 -9.01
C TRP A 198 8.93 4.01 -7.71
N GLU A 199 9.60 3.83 -6.57
CA GLU A 199 9.16 4.40 -5.29
C GLU A 199 9.12 5.94 -5.35
N GLU A 200 10.18 6.58 -5.85
CA GLU A 200 10.25 8.02 -6.11
C GLU A 200 9.13 8.49 -7.04
N ALA A 201 8.96 7.84 -8.19
CA ALA A 201 7.94 8.22 -9.18
C ALA A 201 6.51 8.01 -8.65
N ARG A 202 6.30 7.05 -7.75
CA ARG A 202 5.03 6.85 -7.03
C ARG A 202 4.80 7.96 -6.01
N MET A 203 5.80 8.27 -5.19
CA MET A 203 5.76 9.33 -4.18
C MET A 203 5.49 10.71 -4.80
N ALA A 204 6.05 10.99 -5.98
CA ALA A 204 5.81 12.22 -6.74
C ALA A 204 4.36 12.39 -7.23
N LYS A 205 3.61 11.29 -7.45
CA LYS A 205 2.18 11.34 -7.83
C LYS A 205 1.23 11.44 -6.62
N LEU A 206 1.71 11.24 -5.40
CA LEU A 206 0.88 11.33 -4.19
C LEU A 206 0.62 12.79 -3.76
N PRO A 207 -0.43 13.05 -2.95
CA PRO A 207 -0.67 14.38 -2.40
C PRO A 207 0.57 14.92 -1.67
N LYS A 208 0.94 16.19 -1.90
CA LYS A 208 2.20 16.82 -1.44
C LYS A 208 2.58 16.62 0.05
N GLY A 209 1.62 16.30 0.92
CA GLY A 209 1.91 15.97 2.32
C GLY A 209 2.67 14.65 2.53
N PHE A 210 2.54 13.68 1.61
CA PHE A 210 3.18 12.36 1.72
C PHE A 210 4.72 12.48 1.70
N ALA A 211 5.28 13.36 0.87
CA ALA A 211 6.72 13.59 0.79
C ALA A 211 7.36 14.10 2.10
N ARG A 212 6.58 14.71 3.01
CA ARG A 212 7.10 15.18 4.32
C ARG A 212 7.25 14.06 5.35
N ILE A 213 6.61 12.92 5.09
CA ILE A 213 6.53 11.79 6.03
C ILE A 213 7.16 10.54 5.44
N TRP A 214 7.80 10.66 4.29
CA TRP A 214 8.54 9.61 3.60
C TRP A 214 10.02 9.74 3.90
N GLU A 215 10.58 8.66 4.42
CA GLU A 215 11.99 8.48 4.75
C GLU A 215 12.52 7.38 3.81
N PRO A 216 13.13 7.73 2.66
CA PRO A 216 13.75 6.72 1.80
C PRO A 216 14.87 5.99 2.56
N THR A 217 14.89 4.67 2.45
CA THR A 217 15.89 3.78 3.06
C THR A 217 16.47 2.83 2.01
N PRO A 218 17.66 2.24 2.23
CA PRO A 218 18.15 1.17 1.37
C PRO A 218 17.23 -0.05 1.40
N PHE A 219 16.99 -0.64 0.23
CA PHE A 219 16.22 -1.87 0.08
C PHE A 219 16.98 -3.07 0.70
N PRO A 220 16.29 -4.08 1.25
CA PRO A 220 16.94 -5.28 1.79
C PRO A 220 17.86 -6.00 0.79
N VAL A 221 17.55 -5.96 -0.51
CA VAL A 221 18.42 -6.49 -1.58
C VAL A 221 19.82 -5.86 -1.64
N GLU A 222 19.98 -4.61 -1.18
CA GLU A 222 21.26 -3.90 -1.10
C GLU A 222 22.12 -4.36 0.09
N GLN A 223 21.51 -5.01 1.09
CA GLN A 223 22.20 -5.46 2.31
C GLN A 223 22.79 -6.88 2.17
N GLN A 224 22.60 -7.51 1.01
CA GLN A 224 23.01 -8.88 0.69
C GLN A 224 24.09 -8.92 -0.42
N ILE A 225 24.94 -7.89 -0.46
CA ILE A 225 26.06 -7.72 -1.40
C ILE A 225 27.33 -8.35 -0.82
#